data_AF-A5B9Q9-F1
#
_entry.id   AF-A5B9Q9-F1
#
_cell.length_a   1.000
_cell.length_b   1.000
_cell.length_c   1.000
_cell.angle_alpha   90.00
_cell.angle_beta   90.00
_cell.angle_gamma   90.00
#
_symmetry.space_group_name_H-M   'P 1'
#
loop_
_entity.id
_entity.type
_entity.pdbx_description
1 polymer ?
#
loop_
_entity_poly.entity_id
_entity_poly.type
_entity_poly.pdbx_seq_one_letter_code
_entity_poly.pdbx_strand_id
1 'polypeptide(L)'
;MSGSNVEEISKQTRGRETEPTAWGRGKKDKSRDAVANMEARLAKVELAMADTREGLDLIEQGMEKGLEDLREQIQDLRERVLVSQVQPVSHEEFVSFQGKVLSMLASMESRIEALATRMESLDQEVRQELAIYKVAVSTRVMATQEASRVEVPKPQGFSGNRDAKELDNFLWHMERYFEAIALTDEAAKVRTATLYLTDTTTLWWRRRFADMEKGICTIET
;
A
#
# COMPACT_ATOMS: atom_id res chain seq x y z
N MET A 1 51.50 42.75 149.67
CA MET A 1 52.77 43.21 149.08
C MET A 1 53.61 41.97 148.79
N SER A 2 54.46 41.82 147.78
CA SER A 2 54.67 42.50 146.49
C SER A 2 55.96 41.88 145.89
N GLY A 3 55.93 41.36 144.66
CA GLY A 3 57.12 41.25 143.78
C GLY A 3 58.01 39.99 143.83
N SER A 4 58.67 39.74 142.68
CA SER A 4 59.92 38.99 142.44
C SER A 4 59.98 37.46 142.72
N ASN A 5 60.84 36.66 142.05
CA ASN A 5 61.46 36.75 140.71
C ASN A 5 62.00 35.35 140.25
N VAL A 6 62.35 35.25 138.96
CA VAL A 6 62.99 34.15 138.19
C VAL A 6 64.28 33.52 138.79
N GLU A 7 64.37 32.18 138.70
CA GLU A 7 65.47 31.31 138.16
C GLU A 7 64.97 29.83 138.27
N GLU A 8 64.93 28.95 137.25
CA GLU A 8 65.96 28.29 136.41
C GLU A 8 66.90 27.32 137.17
N ILE A 9 67.32 26.12 136.71
CA ILE A 9 67.32 25.37 135.42
C ILE A 9 67.38 23.84 135.76
N SER A 10 67.10 22.80 134.94
CA SER A 10 66.38 22.55 133.66
C SER A 10 66.35 21.01 133.36
N LYS A 11 65.83 20.56 132.20
CA LYS A 11 65.91 19.21 131.54
C LYS A 11 65.08 18.00 132.09
N GLN A 12 64.64 17.00 131.29
CA GLN A 12 64.40 16.89 129.82
C GLN A 12 63.67 15.58 129.39
N THR A 13 62.53 15.67 128.68
CA THR A 13 61.84 14.62 127.85
C THR A 13 61.28 13.37 128.60
N ARG A 14 60.38 12.52 128.04
CA ARG A 14 60.01 12.27 126.62
C ARG A 14 58.54 11.78 126.45
N GLY A 15 57.80 12.34 125.47
CA GLY A 15 56.49 11.81 125.01
C GLY A 15 56.61 10.74 123.90
N ARG A 16 55.55 10.36 123.16
CA ARG A 16 54.31 11.10 122.85
C ARG A 16 53.30 10.20 122.10
N GLU A 17 52.01 10.20 122.52
CA GLU A 17 50.71 10.03 121.78
C GLU A 17 50.55 8.92 120.69
N THR A 18 49.37 8.51 120.18
CA THR A 18 47.96 8.99 120.19
C THR A 18 46.93 7.87 120.42
N GLU A 19 45.68 8.23 120.72
CA GLU A 19 44.54 7.34 121.04
C GLU A 19 43.56 7.11 119.83
N PRO A 20 42.29 6.62 119.91
CA PRO A 20 41.82 5.57 118.98
C PRO A 20 40.49 5.89 118.22
N THR A 21 39.89 4.84 117.60
CA THR A 21 38.43 4.59 117.38
C THR A 21 37.98 4.42 115.91
N ALA A 22 37.34 3.28 115.58
CA ALA A 22 36.11 3.20 114.75
C ALA A 22 35.56 1.75 114.55
N TRP A 23 34.54 1.40 115.33
CA TRP A 23 33.42 0.46 115.05
C TRP A 23 33.55 -0.75 114.08
N GLY A 24 33.31 -1.95 114.63
CA GLY A 24 32.24 -2.86 114.18
C GLY A 24 32.31 -3.51 112.79
N ARG A 25 32.79 -4.77 112.72
CA ARG A 25 32.52 -5.69 111.60
C ARG A 25 31.62 -6.86 112.07
N GLY A 26 30.73 -7.34 111.19
CA GLY A 26 29.85 -8.48 111.49
C GLY A 26 28.51 -8.55 110.71
N LYS A 27 28.08 -7.46 110.04
CA LYS A 27 26.84 -7.44 109.22
C LYS A 27 26.99 -6.85 107.82
N LYS A 28 28.19 -6.40 107.40
CA LYS A 28 28.38 -5.51 106.24
C LYS A 28 28.40 -6.21 104.87
N ASP A 29 28.65 -7.51 104.82
CA ASP A 29 28.86 -8.21 103.56
C ASP A 29 27.55 -8.63 102.88
N LYS A 30 26.53 -9.04 103.67
CA LYS A 30 25.22 -9.45 103.15
C LYS A 30 24.47 -8.34 102.40
N SER A 31 24.65 -7.07 102.78
CA SER A 31 24.01 -5.95 102.07
C SER A 31 24.75 -5.58 100.77
N ARG A 32 26.06 -5.81 100.69
CA ARG A 32 26.83 -5.65 99.43
C ARG A 32 26.44 -6.70 98.40
N ASP A 33 26.32 -7.95 98.85
CA ASP A 33 25.90 -9.08 98.00
C ASP A 33 24.48 -8.86 97.43
N ALA A 34 23.55 -8.34 98.25
CA ALA A 34 22.22 -7.95 97.79
C ALA A 34 22.22 -6.79 96.77
N VAL A 35 23.12 -5.81 96.90
CA VAL A 35 23.28 -4.72 95.93
C VAL A 35 23.84 -5.25 94.61
N ALA A 36 24.90 -6.07 94.65
CA ALA A 36 25.47 -6.70 93.45
C ALA A 36 24.45 -7.60 92.72
N ASN A 37 23.54 -8.26 93.45
CA ASN A 37 22.42 -9.00 92.86
C ASN A 37 21.43 -8.08 92.13
N MET A 38 21.13 -6.90 92.68
CA MET A 38 20.25 -5.92 92.04
C MET A 38 20.92 -5.28 90.82
N GLU A 39 22.21 -4.96 90.88
CA GLU A 39 23.01 -4.47 89.74
C GLU A 39 23.06 -5.51 88.60
N ALA A 40 23.34 -6.78 88.91
CA ALA A 40 23.34 -7.87 87.94
C ALA A 40 21.95 -8.21 87.37
N ARG A 41 20.87 -7.81 88.05
CA ARG A 41 19.50 -7.86 87.53
C ARG A 41 19.18 -6.64 86.67
N LEU A 42 19.62 -5.45 87.06
CA LEU A 42 19.48 -4.22 86.29
C LEU A 42 20.11 -4.37 84.91
N ALA A 43 21.39 -4.77 84.85
CA ALA A 43 22.11 -4.97 83.59
C ALA A 43 21.44 -6.00 82.65
N LYS A 44 20.74 -7.00 83.19
CA LYS A 44 19.95 -7.96 82.40
C LYS A 44 18.64 -7.36 81.87
N VAL A 45 18.00 -6.46 82.61
CA VAL A 45 16.83 -5.72 82.16
C VAL A 45 17.24 -4.66 81.13
N GLU A 46 18.37 -3.99 81.32
CA GLU A 46 18.95 -3.04 80.36
C GLU A 46 19.31 -3.71 79.03
N LEU A 47 19.96 -4.89 79.08
CA LEU A 47 20.21 -5.70 77.88
C LEU A 47 18.89 -6.13 77.21
N ALA A 48 17.95 -6.72 77.95
CA ALA A 48 16.67 -7.14 77.38
C ALA A 48 15.85 -5.97 76.80
N MET A 49 15.94 -4.77 77.39
CA MET A 49 15.33 -3.55 76.84
C MET A 49 16.02 -3.13 75.54
N ALA A 50 17.35 -3.22 75.46
CA ALA A 50 18.09 -2.97 74.22
C ALA A 50 17.71 -3.98 73.12
N ASP A 51 17.67 -5.27 73.43
CA ASP A 51 17.24 -6.34 72.51
C ASP A 51 15.81 -6.10 72.00
N THR A 52 14.86 -5.72 72.88
CA THR A 52 13.49 -5.38 72.46
C THR A 52 13.42 -4.10 71.64
N ARG A 53 14.34 -3.16 71.86
CA ARG A 53 14.39 -1.90 71.09
C ARG A 53 14.93 -2.15 69.69
N GLU A 54 16.04 -2.89 69.54
CA GLU A 54 16.55 -3.30 68.23
C GLU A 54 15.49 -4.10 67.45
N GLY A 55 14.76 -4.98 68.14
CA GLY A 55 13.61 -5.69 67.55
C GLY A 55 12.47 -4.78 67.08
N LEU A 56 12.19 -3.67 67.79
CA LEU A 56 11.20 -2.67 67.36
C LEU A 56 11.72 -1.80 66.21
N ASP A 57 12.97 -1.33 66.29
CA ASP A 57 13.62 -0.52 65.24
C ASP A 57 13.66 -1.31 63.91
N LEU A 58 13.90 -2.63 63.95
CA LEU A 58 13.84 -3.53 62.79
C LEU A 58 12.40 -3.73 62.25
N ILE A 59 11.39 -3.76 63.11
CA ILE A 59 9.98 -3.85 62.70
C ILE A 59 9.53 -2.53 62.03
N GLU A 60 9.94 -1.38 62.59
CA GLU A 60 9.66 -0.06 62.02
C GLU A 60 10.30 0.10 60.64
N GLN A 61 11.59 -0.21 60.51
CA GLN A 61 12.29 -0.19 59.21
C GLN A 61 11.68 -1.17 58.19
N GLY A 62 11.30 -2.38 58.64
CA GLY A 62 10.64 -3.37 57.79
C GLY A 62 9.26 -2.90 57.29
N MET A 63 8.50 -2.21 58.14
CA MET A 63 7.21 -1.64 57.77
C MET A 63 7.35 -0.42 56.86
N GLU A 64 8.28 0.49 57.15
CA GLU A 64 8.57 1.67 56.33
C GLU A 64 8.96 1.25 54.91
N LYS A 65 9.90 0.29 54.79
CA LYS A 65 10.28 -0.27 53.48
C LYS A 65 9.10 -0.95 52.79
N GLY A 66 8.32 -1.77 53.49
CA GLY A 66 7.15 -2.44 52.91
C GLY A 66 6.10 -1.46 52.36
N LEU A 67 6.01 -0.25 52.94
CA LEU A 67 5.15 0.83 52.46
C LEU A 67 5.75 1.62 51.29
N GLU A 68 7.08 1.70 51.16
CA GLU A 68 7.78 2.22 49.97
C GLU A 68 7.63 1.24 48.79
N ASP A 69 8.01 -0.03 48.98
CA ASP A 69 7.91 -1.09 47.97
C ASP A 69 6.47 -1.21 47.40
N LEU A 70 5.44 -1.02 48.24
CA LEU A 70 4.02 -1.00 47.83
C LEU A 70 3.63 0.28 47.08
N ARG A 71 4.18 1.43 47.46
CA ARG A 71 3.95 2.74 46.82
C ARG A 71 4.55 2.76 45.41
N GLU A 72 5.77 2.27 45.25
CA GLU A 72 6.41 2.12 43.93
C GLU A 72 5.58 1.22 43.02
N GLN A 73 5.11 0.05 43.51
CA GLN A 73 4.25 -0.86 42.74
C GLN A 73 2.93 -0.22 42.30
N ILE A 74 2.29 0.61 43.15
CA ILE A 74 1.05 1.33 42.79
C ILE A 74 1.33 2.42 41.74
N GLN A 75 2.49 3.08 41.80
CA GLN A 75 2.89 4.10 40.84
C GLN A 75 3.27 3.51 39.48
N ASP A 76 4.09 2.46 39.45
CA ASP A 76 4.42 1.71 38.23
C ASP A 76 3.15 1.11 37.58
N LEU A 77 2.23 0.54 38.37
CA LEU A 77 0.98 0.00 37.82
C LEU A 77 0.13 1.11 37.18
N ARG A 78 0.07 2.30 37.78
CA ARG A 78 -0.58 3.49 37.19
C ARG A 78 0.10 3.90 35.89
N GLU A 79 1.43 3.96 35.86
CA GLU A 79 2.19 4.35 34.67
C GLU A 79 2.02 3.32 33.54
N ARG A 80 2.12 2.01 33.84
CA ARG A 80 1.86 0.95 32.86
C ARG A 80 0.42 0.97 32.31
N VAL A 81 -0.58 1.30 33.13
CA VAL A 81 -1.97 1.49 32.68
C VAL A 81 -2.12 2.74 31.80
N LEU A 82 -1.44 3.85 32.12
CA LEU A 82 -1.46 5.07 31.32
C LEU A 82 -0.75 4.91 29.98
N VAL A 83 0.44 4.29 29.96
CA VAL A 83 1.21 4.00 28.72
C VAL A 83 0.48 2.99 27.82
N SER A 84 -0.28 2.06 28.41
CA SER A 84 -1.15 1.14 27.66
C SER A 84 -2.42 1.81 27.12
N GLN A 85 -2.80 2.98 27.64
CA GLN A 85 -3.99 3.72 27.21
C GLN A 85 -3.70 4.53 25.94
N VAL A 86 -3.63 3.83 24.81
CA VAL A 86 -3.71 4.45 23.48
C VAL A 86 -4.88 5.41 23.48
N GLN A 87 -4.62 6.69 23.16
CA GLN A 87 -5.60 7.77 23.28
C GLN A 87 -6.87 7.42 22.48
N PRO A 88 -8.04 7.27 23.12
CA PRO A 88 -9.26 6.95 22.41
C PRO A 88 -9.63 8.14 21.51
N VAL A 89 -9.68 7.90 20.20
CA VAL A 89 -10.25 8.83 19.22
C VAL A 89 -11.63 9.24 19.71
N SER A 90 -11.93 10.54 19.72
CA SER A 90 -13.20 11.01 20.25
C SER A 90 -14.37 10.44 19.45
N HIS A 91 -15.52 10.26 20.09
CA HIS A 91 -16.72 9.75 19.42
C HIS A 91 -17.10 10.63 18.21
N GLU A 92 -16.88 11.94 18.32
CA GLU A 92 -17.13 12.92 17.27
C GLU A 92 -16.18 12.77 16.06
N GLU A 93 -14.88 12.53 16.31
CA GLU A 93 -13.91 12.21 15.24
C GLU A 93 -14.22 10.87 14.57
N PHE A 94 -14.62 9.85 15.34
CA PHE A 94 -15.00 8.54 14.80
C PHE A 94 -16.25 8.62 13.92
N VAL A 95 -17.28 9.34 14.36
CA VAL A 95 -18.49 9.62 13.56
C VAL A 95 -18.15 10.48 12.33
N SER A 96 -17.25 11.46 12.46
CA SER A 96 -16.74 12.25 11.33
C SER A 96 -16.02 11.37 10.30
N PHE A 97 -15.22 10.40 10.74
CA PHE A 97 -14.55 9.44 9.87
C PHE A 97 -15.56 8.52 9.17
N GLN A 98 -16.54 7.96 9.88
CA GLN A 98 -17.62 7.17 9.27
C GLN A 98 -18.39 7.98 8.21
N GLY A 99 -18.73 9.24 8.49
CA GLY A 99 -19.39 10.13 7.53
C GLY A 99 -18.55 10.43 6.28
N LYS A 100 -17.22 10.54 6.42
CA LYS A 100 -16.29 10.69 5.29
C LYS A 100 -16.18 9.40 4.46
N VAL A 101 -16.16 8.23 5.08
CA VAL A 101 -16.18 6.94 4.37
C VAL A 101 -17.50 6.75 3.63
N LEU A 102 -18.64 7.02 4.26
CA LEU A 102 -19.96 6.92 3.63
C LEU A 102 -20.13 7.88 2.44
N SER A 103 -19.70 9.14 2.57
CA SER A 103 -19.78 10.10 1.46
C SER A 103 -18.81 9.78 0.32
N MET A 104 -17.63 9.20 0.61
CA MET A 104 -16.73 8.68 -0.42
C MET A 104 -17.33 7.46 -1.15
N LEU A 105 -17.98 6.54 -0.44
CA LEU A 105 -18.67 5.40 -1.04
C LEU A 105 -19.82 5.85 -1.95
N ALA A 106 -20.70 6.74 -1.48
CA ALA A 106 -21.78 7.30 -2.30
C ALA A 106 -21.25 8.07 -3.53
N SER A 107 -20.11 8.76 -3.40
CA SER A 107 -19.44 9.41 -4.54
C SER A 107 -18.87 8.42 -5.55
N MET A 108 -18.34 7.28 -5.09
CA MET A 108 -17.86 6.20 -5.96
C MET A 108 -19.03 5.50 -6.67
N GLU A 109 -20.11 5.21 -5.96
CA GLU A 109 -21.33 4.58 -6.47
C GLU A 109 -21.98 5.44 -7.58
N SER A 110 -22.21 6.74 -7.31
CA SER A 110 -22.71 7.70 -8.31
C SER A 110 -21.78 7.81 -9.54
N ARG A 111 -20.46 7.72 -9.35
CA ARG A 111 -19.49 7.70 -10.47
C ARG A 111 -19.54 6.42 -11.29
N ILE A 112 -19.85 5.27 -10.68
CA ILE A 112 -20.03 3.99 -11.37
C ILE A 112 -21.33 4.02 -12.19
N GLU A 113 -22.43 4.51 -11.61
CA GLU A 113 -23.72 4.69 -12.30
C GLU A 113 -23.62 5.66 -13.49
N ALA A 114 -22.88 6.77 -13.32
CA ALA A 114 -22.57 7.72 -14.39
C ALA A 114 -21.63 7.15 -15.48
N LEU A 115 -20.93 6.04 -15.22
CA LEU A 115 -20.15 5.31 -16.23
C LEU A 115 -21.00 4.23 -16.92
N ALA A 116 -21.86 3.52 -16.18
CA ALA A 116 -22.79 2.53 -16.72
C ALA A 116 -23.74 3.15 -17.76
N THR A 117 -24.43 4.24 -17.38
CA THR A 117 -25.34 4.98 -18.27
C THR A 117 -24.66 5.51 -19.53
N ARG A 118 -23.39 5.95 -19.44
CA ARG A 118 -22.59 6.34 -20.62
C ARG A 118 -22.24 5.16 -21.52
N MET A 119 -21.96 4.00 -20.94
CA MET A 119 -21.62 2.78 -21.70
C MET A 119 -22.85 2.21 -22.41
N GLU A 120 -24.02 2.22 -21.77
CA GLU A 120 -25.31 1.88 -22.39
C GLU A 120 -25.65 2.83 -23.55
N SER A 121 -25.44 4.13 -23.37
CA SER A 121 -25.63 5.12 -24.44
C SER A 121 -24.72 4.85 -25.65
N LEU A 122 -23.45 4.49 -25.41
CA LEU A 122 -22.49 4.22 -26.49
C LEU A 122 -22.77 2.89 -27.21
N ASP A 123 -23.15 1.83 -26.49
CA ASP A 123 -23.61 0.57 -27.10
C ASP A 123 -24.85 0.80 -27.97
N GLN A 124 -25.80 1.61 -27.50
CA GLN A 124 -27.01 1.94 -28.26
C GLN A 124 -26.73 2.82 -29.50
N GLU A 125 -25.78 3.75 -29.42
CA GLU A 125 -25.29 4.54 -30.57
C GLU A 125 -24.62 3.64 -31.62
N VAL A 126 -23.69 2.77 -31.20
CA VAL A 126 -23.01 1.82 -32.09
C VAL A 126 -23.98 0.84 -32.74
N ARG A 127 -25.04 0.40 -32.04
CA ARG A 127 -26.12 -0.43 -32.60
C ARG A 127 -26.92 0.30 -33.68
N GLN A 128 -27.17 1.60 -33.52
CA GLN A 128 -27.89 2.40 -34.52
C GLN A 128 -27.05 2.60 -35.78
N GLU A 129 -25.78 2.98 -35.64
CA GLU A 129 -24.84 3.08 -36.77
C GLU A 129 -24.68 1.74 -37.50
N LEU A 130 -24.53 0.63 -36.78
CA LEU A 130 -24.45 -0.71 -37.36
C LEU A 130 -25.73 -1.09 -38.12
N ALA A 131 -26.91 -0.70 -37.63
CA ALA A 131 -28.17 -0.92 -38.33
C ALA A 131 -28.26 -0.11 -39.63
N ILE A 132 -27.86 1.17 -39.61
CA ILE A 132 -27.81 2.04 -40.80
C ILE A 132 -26.84 1.45 -41.84
N TYR A 133 -25.62 1.10 -41.41
CA TYR A 133 -24.61 0.50 -42.27
C TYR A 133 -25.09 -0.83 -42.88
N LYS A 134 -25.72 -1.70 -42.08
CA LYS A 134 -26.28 -2.97 -42.56
C LYS A 134 -27.34 -2.75 -43.64
N VAL A 135 -28.26 -1.79 -43.46
CA VAL A 135 -29.25 -1.45 -44.49
C VAL A 135 -28.57 -0.93 -45.75
N ALA A 136 -27.65 0.03 -45.64
CA ALA A 136 -26.94 0.61 -46.79
C ALA A 136 -26.14 -0.43 -47.59
N VAL A 137 -25.46 -1.36 -46.90
CA VAL A 137 -24.75 -2.48 -47.53
C VAL A 137 -25.74 -3.45 -48.19
N SER A 138 -26.83 -3.84 -47.54
CA SER A 138 -27.86 -4.70 -48.14
C SER A 138 -28.48 -4.08 -49.38
N THR A 139 -28.84 -2.80 -49.37
CA THR A 139 -29.37 -2.09 -50.55
C THR A 139 -28.35 -2.03 -51.68
N ARG A 140 -27.06 -1.76 -51.39
CA ARG A 140 -26.00 -1.81 -52.40
C ARG A 140 -25.86 -3.20 -53.00
N VAL A 141 -25.81 -4.26 -52.17
CA VAL A 141 -25.68 -5.65 -52.62
C VAL A 141 -26.84 -6.03 -53.53
N MET A 142 -28.08 -5.72 -53.14
CA MET A 142 -29.26 -5.96 -53.98
C MET A 142 -29.17 -5.25 -55.34
N ALA A 143 -28.82 -3.96 -55.36
CA ALA A 143 -28.66 -3.20 -56.60
C ALA A 143 -27.55 -3.77 -57.51
N THR A 144 -26.47 -4.35 -56.94
CA THR A 144 -25.44 -5.05 -57.72
C THR A 144 -25.85 -6.47 -58.15
N GLN A 145 -26.73 -7.14 -57.40
CA GLN A 145 -27.19 -8.50 -57.69
C GLN A 145 -28.32 -8.51 -58.74
N GLU A 146 -29.16 -7.47 -58.77
CA GLU A 146 -30.11 -7.22 -59.87
C GLU A 146 -29.36 -6.91 -61.18
N ALA A 147 -28.12 -6.40 -61.08
CA ALA A 147 -27.17 -6.28 -62.17
C ALA A 147 -26.30 -7.54 -62.41
N SER A 148 -26.75 -8.73 -61.99
CA SER A 148 -26.13 -10.03 -62.31
C SER A 148 -26.26 -10.36 -63.80
N ARG A 149 -25.48 -9.66 -64.62
CA ARG A 149 -25.41 -9.83 -66.09
C ARG A 149 -25.13 -11.30 -66.43
N VAL A 150 -25.91 -11.83 -67.37
CA VAL A 150 -25.69 -13.15 -67.97
C VAL A 150 -24.24 -13.25 -68.47
N GLU A 151 -23.55 -14.35 -68.16
CA GLU A 151 -22.19 -14.57 -68.67
C GLU A 151 -22.21 -14.68 -70.19
N VAL A 152 -21.76 -13.62 -70.87
CA VAL A 152 -21.71 -13.56 -72.33
C VAL A 152 -20.60 -14.50 -72.83
N PRO A 153 -20.90 -15.51 -73.67
CA PRO A 153 -19.89 -16.37 -74.26
C PRO A 153 -18.85 -15.57 -75.03
N LYS A 154 -17.56 -15.92 -74.88
CA LYS A 154 -16.46 -15.22 -75.54
C LYS A 154 -16.39 -15.60 -77.03
N PRO A 155 -16.15 -14.64 -77.94
CA PRO A 155 -15.93 -14.92 -79.36
C PRO A 155 -14.77 -15.89 -79.62
N GLN A 156 -14.86 -16.58 -80.76
CA GLN A 156 -13.74 -17.34 -81.32
C GLN A 156 -12.70 -16.37 -81.92
N GLY A 157 -11.42 -16.71 -81.78
CA GLY A 157 -10.32 -15.91 -82.34
C GLY A 157 -10.11 -16.12 -83.85
N PHE A 158 -9.52 -15.12 -84.51
CA PHE A 158 -9.27 -15.08 -85.96
C PHE A 158 -7.78 -15.11 -86.29
N SER A 159 -7.36 -16.15 -87.04
CA SER A 159 -5.94 -16.50 -87.29
C SER A 159 -5.33 -15.83 -88.53
N GLY A 160 -6.16 -15.23 -89.40
CA GLY A 160 -5.72 -14.61 -90.65
C GLY A 160 -5.87 -15.48 -91.89
N ASN A 161 -6.74 -16.50 -91.83
CA ASN A 161 -7.13 -17.27 -93.00
C ASN A 161 -7.67 -16.35 -94.11
N ARG A 162 -7.34 -16.66 -95.36
CA ARG A 162 -7.76 -15.89 -96.54
C ARG A 162 -9.16 -16.27 -97.03
N ASP A 163 -10.07 -16.57 -96.09
CA ASP A 163 -11.49 -16.75 -96.36
C ASP A 163 -12.25 -15.49 -95.91
N ALA A 164 -12.89 -14.80 -96.85
CA ALA A 164 -13.71 -13.63 -96.57
C ALA A 164 -14.87 -13.95 -95.62
N LYS A 165 -15.39 -15.19 -95.65
CA LYS A 165 -16.48 -15.64 -94.78
C LYS A 165 -16.02 -15.82 -93.33
N GLU A 166 -14.77 -16.24 -93.10
CA GLU A 166 -14.23 -16.36 -91.74
C GLU A 166 -14.04 -14.97 -91.11
N LEU A 167 -13.56 -14.00 -91.89
CA LEU A 167 -13.42 -12.61 -91.45
C LEU A 167 -14.79 -11.95 -91.18
N ASP A 168 -15.76 -12.13 -92.06
CA ASP A 168 -17.14 -11.61 -91.88
C ASP A 168 -17.81 -12.21 -90.63
N ASN A 169 -17.71 -13.54 -90.46
CA ASN A 169 -18.15 -14.22 -89.25
C ASN A 169 -17.48 -13.66 -87.99
N PHE A 170 -16.16 -13.42 -88.01
CA PHE A 170 -15.44 -12.87 -86.86
C PHE A 170 -15.95 -11.48 -86.48
N LEU A 171 -16.06 -10.56 -87.45
CA LEU A 171 -16.57 -9.21 -87.22
C LEU A 171 -18.01 -9.22 -86.68
N TRP A 172 -18.87 -10.08 -87.24
CA TRP A 172 -20.24 -10.24 -86.76
C TRP A 172 -20.31 -10.72 -85.30
N HIS A 173 -19.55 -11.75 -84.94
CA HIS A 173 -19.50 -12.25 -83.56
C HIS A 173 -18.91 -11.22 -82.58
N MET A 174 -17.91 -10.44 -82.99
CA MET A 174 -17.37 -9.36 -82.17
C MET A 174 -18.41 -8.28 -81.88
N GLU A 175 -19.17 -7.83 -82.88
CA GLU A 175 -20.20 -6.80 -82.67
C GLU A 175 -21.38 -7.33 -81.83
N ARG A 176 -21.80 -8.60 -82.01
CA ARG A 176 -22.79 -9.24 -81.11
C ARG A 176 -22.28 -9.30 -79.66
N TYR A 177 -20.99 -9.59 -79.47
CA TYR A 177 -20.36 -9.60 -78.15
C TYR A 177 -20.32 -8.20 -77.51
N PHE A 178 -19.98 -7.17 -78.29
CA PHE A 178 -19.96 -5.79 -77.81
C PHE A 178 -21.35 -5.28 -77.40
N GLU A 179 -22.40 -5.56 -78.15
CA GLU A 179 -23.78 -5.29 -77.73
C GLU A 179 -24.11 -6.00 -76.40
N ALA A 180 -23.79 -7.29 -76.29
CA ALA A 180 -24.13 -8.10 -75.12
C ALA A 180 -23.40 -7.68 -73.83
N ILE A 181 -22.19 -7.12 -73.91
CA ILE A 181 -21.50 -6.51 -72.76
C ILE A 181 -21.78 -5.01 -72.60
N ALA A 182 -22.54 -4.40 -73.52
CA ALA A 182 -22.80 -2.97 -73.65
C ALA A 182 -21.54 -2.10 -73.81
N LEU A 183 -20.60 -2.52 -74.68
CA LEU A 183 -19.38 -1.77 -75.01
C LEU A 183 -19.61 -0.82 -76.20
N THR A 184 -19.65 0.48 -75.92
CA THR A 184 -19.97 1.53 -76.92
C THR A 184 -18.80 2.46 -77.28
N ASP A 185 -17.67 2.41 -76.57
CA ASP A 185 -16.45 3.12 -76.99
C ASP A 185 -15.81 2.37 -78.17
N GLU A 186 -15.87 2.93 -79.37
CA GLU A 186 -15.26 2.36 -80.58
C GLU A 186 -13.76 2.11 -80.42
N ALA A 187 -13.05 2.96 -79.67
CA ALA A 187 -11.64 2.73 -79.38
C ALA A 187 -11.44 1.52 -78.45
N ALA A 188 -12.38 1.24 -77.53
CA ALA A 188 -12.40 0.03 -76.72
C ALA A 188 -12.83 -1.20 -77.52
N LYS A 189 -13.78 -1.07 -78.46
CA LYS A 189 -14.13 -2.16 -79.39
C LYS A 189 -12.91 -2.59 -80.18
N VAL A 190 -12.18 -1.67 -80.80
CA VAL A 190 -10.93 -1.97 -81.53
C VAL A 190 -9.90 -2.63 -80.59
N ARG A 191 -9.62 -2.05 -79.41
CA ARG A 191 -8.70 -2.66 -78.43
C ARG A 191 -9.13 -4.09 -78.07
N THR A 192 -10.41 -4.32 -77.80
CA THR A 192 -10.93 -5.62 -77.36
C THR A 192 -10.96 -6.65 -78.49
N ALA A 193 -11.34 -6.27 -79.72
CA ALA A 193 -11.27 -7.13 -80.90
C ALA A 193 -9.83 -7.61 -81.17
N THR A 194 -8.83 -6.75 -80.93
CA THR A 194 -7.42 -7.12 -81.14
C THR A 194 -6.89 -8.17 -80.15
N LEU A 195 -7.60 -8.41 -79.04
CA LEU A 195 -7.31 -9.52 -78.11
C LEU A 195 -7.72 -10.90 -78.68
N TYR A 196 -8.63 -10.92 -79.66
CA TYR A 196 -9.12 -12.13 -80.33
C TYR A 196 -8.41 -12.40 -81.67
N LEU A 197 -7.40 -11.61 -82.04
CA LEU A 197 -6.57 -11.89 -83.22
C LEU A 197 -5.46 -12.89 -82.85
N THR A 198 -5.36 -14.01 -83.57
CA THR A 198 -4.35 -15.04 -83.34
C THR A 198 -3.29 -15.10 -84.44
N ASP A 199 -2.23 -15.85 -84.18
CA ASP A 199 -1.21 -16.29 -85.15
C ASP A 199 -0.63 -15.16 -86.02
N THR A 200 -0.83 -15.25 -87.34
CA THR A 200 -0.25 -14.29 -88.30
C THR A 200 -0.90 -12.91 -88.16
N THR A 201 -2.18 -12.84 -87.81
CA THR A 201 -2.90 -11.57 -87.65
C THR A 201 -2.44 -10.81 -86.40
N THR A 202 -2.13 -11.50 -85.29
CA THR A 202 -1.54 -10.83 -84.11
C THR A 202 -0.21 -10.18 -84.45
N LEU A 203 0.63 -10.85 -85.23
CA LEU A 203 1.95 -10.32 -85.64
C LEU A 203 1.81 -9.13 -86.60
N TRP A 204 0.88 -9.19 -87.56
CA TRP A 204 0.56 -8.07 -88.45
C TRP A 204 0.03 -6.87 -87.67
N TRP A 205 -0.90 -7.09 -86.74
CA TRP A 205 -1.48 -6.03 -85.92
C TRP A 205 -0.44 -5.37 -85.01
N ARG A 206 0.39 -6.15 -84.31
CA ARG A 206 1.49 -5.61 -83.46
C ARG A 206 2.43 -4.71 -84.25
N ARG A 207 2.77 -5.08 -85.49
CA ARG A 207 3.59 -4.24 -86.37
C ARG A 207 2.86 -2.95 -86.74
N ARG A 208 1.61 -3.04 -87.23
CA ARG A 208 0.80 -1.87 -87.59
C ARG A 208 0.58 -0.90 -86.43
N PHE A 209 0.28 -1.43 -85.25
CA PHE A 209 0.13 -0.63 -84.03
C PHE A 209 1.42 0.14 -83.70
N ALA A 210 2.57 -0.54 -83.70
CA ALA A 210 3.86 0.09 -83.47
C ALA A 210 4.29 1.05 -84.60
N ASP A 211 3.73 0.95 -85.81
CA ASP A 211 3.93 1.92 -86.90
C ASP A 211 2.99 3.14 -86.73
N MET A 212 1.78 2.94 -86.17
CA MET A 212 0.84 4.01 -85.78
C MET A 212 1.36 4.85 -84.59
N GLU A 213 1.90 4.21 -83.55
CA GLU A 213 2.52 4.89 -82.39
C GLU A 213 3.67 5.82 -82.81
N LYS A 214 4.33 5.53 -83.93
CA LYS A 214 5.43 6.33 -84.51
C LYS A 214 4.96 7.37 -85.54
N GLY A 215 3.66 7.47 -85.82
CA GLY A 215 3.12 8.34 -86.87
C GLY A 215 3.50 7.92 -88.31
N ILE A 216 3.96 6.68 -88.51
CA ILE A 216 4.37 6.14 -89.82
C ILE A 216 3.16 5.63 -90.61
N CYS A 217 2.07 5.27 -89.92
CA CYS A 217 0.84 4.77 -90.51
C CYS A 217 -0.38 5.39 -89.82
N THR A 218 -1.38 5.78 -90.60
CA THR A 218 -2.73 6.08 -90.12
C THR A 218 -3.67 5.00 -90.64
N ILE A 219 -4.70 4.63 -89.87
CA ILE A 219 -5.85 3.88 -90.37
C ILE A 219 -6.98 4.89 -90.49
N GLU A 220 -7.35 5.22 -91.72
CA GLU A 220 -8.60 5.94 -92.01
C GLU A 220 -9.75 4.92 -92.00
N THR A 221 -10.86 5.27 -91.37
CA THR A 221 -12.07 4.45 -91.18
C THR A 221 -13.28 5.13 -91.79
#